data_AF-W5WI71-F1
#
_entry.id   AF-W5WI71-F1
#
_cell.length_a   1.000
_cell.length_b   1.000
_cell.length_c   1.000
_cell.angle_alpha   90.00
_cell.angle_beta   90.00
_cell.angle_gamma   90.00
#
_symmetry.space_group_name_H-M   'P 1'
#
loop_
_entity.id
_entity.type
_entity.pdbx_description
1 polymer ?
#
loop_
_entity_poly.entity_id
_entity_poly.type
_entity_poly.pdbx_seq_one_letter_code
_entity_poly.pdbx_strand_id
1 'polypeptide(L)'
;MTYIPQEPVPEYHWVSAHRARRIASGTTVTGVLLLLSSLVLGGAQAAVGFGLPAAHDVFGNFAVVLVLCASLMLLIMGGGLLAARNYARGEYLNLAGATVGLRALLVVWLGTIPVTALGLFLLRTVFATRPQYEFTASAGVFVALAVLPFVLGGIGYFVSRNLLRLR
;
A
#
# COMPACT_ATOMS: atom_id res chain seq x y z
N MET A 1 -15.69 24.99 -22.37
CA MET A 1 -14.31 25.34 -22.00
C MET A 1 -13.70 24.14 -21.31
N THR A 2 -12.83 23.41 -22.00
CA THR A 2 -12.17 22.22 -21.46
C THR A 2 -10.94 22.70 -20.69
N TYR A 3 -10.94 22.56 -19.36
CA TYR A 3 -9.76 22.80 -18.55
C TYR A 3 -8.76 21.68 -18.87
N ILE A 4 -7.73 21.98 -19.64
CA ILE A 4 -6.57 21.09 -19.80
C ILE A 4 -5.69 21.36 -18.59
N PRO A 5 -5.55 20.41 -17.64
CA PRO A 5 -4.61 20.60 -16.54
C PRO A 5 -3.23 20.77 -17.17
N GLN A 6 -2.59 21.93 -16.98
CA GLN A 6 -1.20 22.10 -17.35
C GLN A 6 -0.38 21.13 -16.50
N GLU A 7 0.33 20.20 -17.15
CA GLU A 7 1.32 19.38 -16.47
C GLU A 7 2.36 20.31 -15.81
N PRO A 8 2.72 20.08 -14.53
CA PRO A 8 3.71 20.91 -13.86
C PRO A 8 5.02 20.85 -14.65
N VAL A 9 5.57 22.02 -15.00
CA VAL A 9 6.85 22.13 -15.69
C VAL A 9 7.89 21.35 -14.87
N PRO A 10 8.56 20.35 -15.44
CA PRO A 10 9.46 19.49 -14.67
C PRO A 10 10.67 20.29 -14.18
N GLU A 11 10.75 20.48 -12.87
CA GLU A 11 11.88 21.13 -12.22
C GLU A 11 12.99 20.08 -12.01
N TYR A 12 13.96 20.09 -12.92
CA TYR A 12 15.13 19.21 -12.87
C TYR A 12 16.23 19.86 -12.06
N HIS A 13 16.58 19.26 -10.92
CA HIS A 13 17.75 19.66 -10.14
C HIS A 13 18.93 18.78 -10.48
N TRP A 14 20.10 19.40 -10.61
CA TRP A 14 21.34 18.65 -10.79
C TRP A 14 21.73 17.97 -9.48
N VAL A 15 22.05 16.69 -9.57
CA VAL A 15 22.36 15.84 -8.43
C VAL A 15 23.51 14.91 -8.82
N SER A 16 24.49 14.72 -7.95
CA SER A 16 25.63 13.84 -8.24
C SER A 16 25.19 12.43 -8.65
N ALA A 17 25.89 11.83 -9.62
CA ALA A 17 25.58 10.50 -10.14
C ALA A 17 25.49 9.42 -9.04
N HIS A 18 26.31 9.53 -7.99
CA HIS A 18 26.26 8.62 -6.85
C HIS A 18 24.93 8.72 -6.09
N ARG A 19 24.42 9.94 -5.89
CA ARG A 19 23.16 10.19 -5.18
C ARG A 19 21.97 9.75 -6.04
N ALA A 20 21.98 9.98 -7.35
CA ALA A 20 20.94 9.47 -8.25
C ALA A 20 20.85 7.93 -8.23
N ARG A 21 21.99 7.22 -8.26
CA ARG A 21 22.04 5.75 -8.13
C ARG A 21 21.53 5.26 -6.78
N ARG A 22 21.85 5.95 -5.69
CA ARG A 22 21.35 5.60 -4.34
C ARG A 22 19.84 5.75 -4.24
N ILE A 23 19.26 6.80 -4.83
CA ILE A 23 17.81 6.98 -4.90
C ILE A 23 17.18 5.85 -5.72
N ALA A 24 17.68 5.59 -6.93
CA ALA A 24 17.13 4.58 -7.82
C ALA A 24 17.22 3.16 -7.24
N SER A 25 18.35 2.80 -6.62
CA SER A 25 18.51 1.50 -5.95
C SER A 25 17.61 1.39 -4.71
N GLY A 26 17.54 2.43 -3.89
CA GLY A 26 16.70 2.46 -2.70
C GLY A 26 15.21 2.33 -3.01
N THR A 27 14.72 3.07 -4.02
CA THR A 27 13.31 2.97 -4.46
C THR A 27 13.02 1.62 -5.09
N THR A 28 13.97 1.05 -5.85
CA THR A 28 13.82 -0.29 -6.45
C THR A 28 13.74 -1.36 -5.37
N VAL A 29 14.67 -1.40 -4.42
CA VAL A 29 14.68 -2.39 -3.34
C VAL A 29 13.41 -2.27 -2.49
N THR A 30 13.05 -1.05 -2.10
CA THR A 30 11.81 -0.81 -1.32
C THR A 30 10.57 -1.24 -2.09
N GLY A 31 10.50 -0.91 -3.39
CA GLY A 31 9.40 -1.31 -4.26
C GLY A 31 9.27 -2.83 -4.40
N VAL A 32 10.38 -3.55 -4.64
CA VAL A 32 10.39 -5.02 -4.71
C VAL A 32 9.95 -5.64 -3.39
N LEU A 33 10.46 -5.15 -2.25
CA LEU A 33 10.09 -5.67 -0.94
C LEU A 33 8.59 -5.48 -0.66
N LEU A 34 8.02 -4.32 -0.99
CA LEU A 34 6.58 -4.09 -0.85
C LEU A 34 5.75 -4.98 -1.77
N LEU A 35 6.18 -5.17 -3.03
CA LEU A 35 5.50 -6.09 -3.96
C LEU A 35 5.49 -7.51 -3.40
N LEU A 36 6.64 -8.06 -3.03
CA LEU A 36 6.70 -9.41 -2.47
C LEU A 36 5.88 -9.54 -1.19
N SER A 37 5.97 -8.56 -0.30
CA SER A 37 5.18 -8.54 0.94
C SER A 37 3.68 -8.49 0.64
N SER A 38 3.25 -7.73 -0.38
CA SER A 38 1.84 -7.65 -0.76
C SER A 38 1.30 -8.97 -1.32
N LEU A 39 2.10 -9.73 -2.09
CA LEU A 39 1.69 -11.05 -2.58
C LEU A 39 1.58 -12.06 -1.43
N VAL A 40 2.56 -12.08 -0.54
CA VAL A 40 2.57 -12.99 0.63
C VAL A 40 1.41 -12.67 1.55
N LEU A 41 1.19 -11.39 1.88
CA LEU A 41 0.10 -10.96 2.74
C LEU A 41 -1.27 -11.16 2.09
N GLY A 42 -1.43 -10.83 0.81
CA GLY A 42 -2.67 -11.06 0.07
C GLY A 42 -3.03 -12.54 0.02
N GLY A 43 -2.05 -13.40 -0.27
CA GLY A 43 -2.24 -14.85 -0.24
C GLY A 43 -2.63 -15.38 1.15
N ALA A 44 -1.93 -14.93 2.20
CA ALA A 44 -2.23 -15.33 3.58
C ALA A 44 -3.61 -14.83 4.04
N GLN A 45 -3.97 -13.58 3.72
CA GLN A 45 -5.29 -13.01 4.01
C GLN A 45 -6.40 -13.78 3.28
N ALA A 46 -6.20 -14.15 2.02
CA ALA A 46 -7.19 -14.92 1.27
C ALA A 46 -7.36 -16.32 1.88
N ALA A 47 -6.25 -17.02 2.15
CA ALA A 47 -6.27 -18.37 2.71
C ALA A 47 -6.93 -18.41 4.09
N VAL A 48 -6.57 -17.48 4.99
CA VAL A 48 -7.15 -17.43 6.34
C VAL A 48 -8.57 -16.87 6.30
N GLY A 49 -8.80 -15.79 5.55
CA GLY A 49 -10.08 -15.07 5.49
C GLY A 49 -11.20 -15.91 4.90
N PHE A 50 -10.99 -16.53 3.73
CA PHE A 50 -11.99 -17.41 3.13
C PHE A 50 -12.16 -18.74 3.86
N GLY A 51 -11.20 -19.12 4.71
CA GLY A 51 -11.33 -20.26 5.63
C GLY A 51 -12.19 -19.97 6.86
N LEU A 52 -12.59 -18.71 7.11
CA LEU A 52 -13.44 -18.37 8.26
C LEU A 52 -14.88 -18.83 8.01
N PRO A 53 -15.58 -19.38 9.02
CA PRO A 53 -17.01 -19.67 8.92
C PRO A 53 -17.83 -18.44 8.49
N ALA A 54 -17.46 -17.27 9.02
CA ALA A 54 -18.08 -15.98 8.70
C ALA A 54 -18.00 -15.61 7.20
N ALA A 55 -17.02 -16.12 6.44
CA ALA A 55 -16.86 -15.81 5.02
C ALA A 55 -17.97 -16.43 4.13
N HIS A 56 -18.74 -17.39 4.65
CA HIS A 56 -19.90 -17.96 3.95
C HIS A 56 -21.11 -17.03 3.99
N ASP A 57 -21.16 -16.08 4.92
CA ASP A 57 -22.13 -14.97 4.88
C ASP A 57 -21.64 -13.89 3.90
N VAL A 58 -22.57 -13.29 3.16
CA VAL A 58 -22.29 -12.25 2.15
C VAL A 58 -21.45 -11.11 2.75
N PHE A 59 -21.82 -10.62 3.94
CA PHE A 59 -21.08 -9.56 4.63
C PHE A 59 -19.68 -9.97 5.08
N GLY A 60 -19.48 -11.24 5.46
CA GLY A 60 -18.17 -11.74 5.84
C GLY A 60 -17.26 -11.92 4.62
N ASN A 61 -17.82 -12.36 3.50
CA ASN A 61 -17.11 -12.38 2.23
C ASN A 61 -16.66 -10.96 1.82
N PHE A 62 -17.58 -9.98 1.86
CA PHE A 62 -17.23 -8.57 1.61
C PHE A 62 -16.16 -8.05 2.58
N ALA A 63 -16.21 -8.43 3.85
CA ALA A 63 -15.18 -8.07 4.82
C ALA A 63 -13.80 -8.59 4.40
N VAL A 64 -13.70 -9.85 3.96
CA VAL A 64 -12.45 -10.46 3.49
C VAL A 64 -11.94 -9.75 2.23
N VAL A 65 -12.82 -9.50 1.25
CA VAL A 65 -12.46 -8.78 0.01
C VAL A 65 -11.96 -7.37 0.29
N LEU A 66 -12.60 -6.63 1.21
CA LEU A 66 -12.13 -5.31 1.61
C LEU A 66 -10.74 -5.36 2.23
N VAL A 67 -10.47 -6.32 3.13
CA VAL A 67 -9.12 -6.48 3.70
C VAL A 67 -8.10 -6.83 2.61
N LEU A 68 -8.44 -7.67 1.62
CA LEU A 68 -7.58 -7.97 0.48
C LEU A 68 -7.26 -6.73 -0.36
N CYS A 69 -8.21 -5.80 -0.51
CA CYS A 69 -7.95 -4.51 -1.17
C CYS A 69 -6.84 -3.70 -0.48
N ALA A 70 -6.64 -3.83 0.83
CA ALA A 70 -5.52 -3.17 1.51
C ALA A 70 -4.15 -3.75 1.07
N SER A 71 -4.06 -5.06 0.83
CA SER A 71 -2.88 -5.69 0.25
C SER A 71 -2.67 -5.30 -1.22
N LEU A 72 -3.75 -5.13 -1.99
CA LEU A 72 -3.67 -4.59 -3.35
C LEU A 72 -3.13 -3.15 -3.36
N MET A 73 -3.55 -2.31 -2.41
CA MET A 73 -3.00 -0.97 -2.26
C MET A 73 -1.49 -1.00 -1.99
N LEU A 74 -1.01 -1.95 -1.18
CA LEU A 74 0.42 -2.16 -0.95
C LEU A 74 1.16 -2.57 -2.25
N LEU A 75 0.54 -3.41 -3.08
CA LEU A 75 1.05 -3.77 -4.41
C LEU A 75 1.18 -2.53 -5.30
N ILE A 76 0.16 -1.67 -5.32
CA ILE A 76 0.16 -0.40 -6.07
C ILE A 76 1.29 0.51 -5.58
N MET A 77 1.50 0.61 -4.25
CA MET A 77 2.64 1.37 -3.69
C MET A 77 3.99 0.81 -4.14
N GLY A 78 4.15 -0.52 -4.11
CA GLY A 78 5.37 -1.18 -4.59
C GLY A 78 5.66 -0.87 -6.07
N GLY A 79 4.63 -0.97 -6.93
CA GLY A 79 4.73 -0.62 -8.34
C GLY A 79 5.06 0.86 -8.57
N GLY A 80 4.43 1.76 -7.80
CA GLY A 80 4.72 3.20 -7.84
C GLY A 80 6.16 3.52 -7.48
N LEU A 81 6.76 2.81 -6.51
CA LEU A 81 8.16 2.98 -6.15
C LEU A 81 9.14 2.44 -7.20
N LEU A 82 8.80 1.33 -7.85
CA LEU A 82 9.58 0.87 -9.01
C LEU A 82 9.56 1.90 -10.14
N ALA A 83 8.41 2.53 -10.40
CA ALA A 83 8.30 3.60 -11.39
C ALA A 83 9.09 4.86 -10.96
N ALA A 84 9.18 5.14 -9.65
CA ALA A 84 9.89 6.28 -9.10
C ALA A 84 11.41 6.27 -9.38
N ARG A 85 12.00 5.11 -9.75
CA ARG A 85 13.38 5.05 -10.26
C ARG A 85 13.60 5.97 -11.47
N ASN A 86 12.55 6.24 -12.25
CA ASN A 86 12.62 7.11 -13.42
C ASN A 86 12.72 8.59 -13.06
N TYR A 87 12.47 8.98 -11.81
CA TYR A 87 12.63 10.37 -11.38
C TYR A 87 14.10 10.77 -11.21
N ALA A 88 15.00 9.81 -11.04
CA ALA A 88 16.45 10.03 -10.98
C ALA A 88 17.11 9.37 -12.19
N ARG A 89 17.48 10.16 -13.20
CA ARG A 89 18.16 9.67 -14.43
C ARG A 89 19.40 10.50 -14.69
N GLY A 90 20.54 9.82 -14.86
CA GLY A 90 21.84 10.48 -15.02
C GLY A 90 22.18 11.29 -13.78
N GLU A 91 22.35 12.61 -13.97
CA GLU A 91 22.63 13.58 -12.91
C GLU A 91 21.46 14.52 -12.65
N TYR A 92 20.24 14.11 -13.00
CA TYR A 92 19.04 14.93 -12.84
C TYR A 92 17.99 14.23 -11.97
N LEU A 93 17.40 15.01 -11.07
CA LEU A 93 16.27 14.62 -10.25
C LEU A 93 15.05 15.49 -10.58
N ASN A 94 13.95 14.86 -10.98
CA ASN A 94 12.67 15.54 -11.18
C ASN A 94 11.94 15.72 -9.84
N LEU A 95 12.05 16.91 -9.24
CA LEU A 95 11.45 17.19 -7.93
C LEU A 95 9.93 17.26 -7.98
N ALA A 96 9.36 17.80 -9.06
CA ALA A 96 7.92 17.86 -9.27
C ALA A 96 7.33 16.45 -9.33
N GLY A 97 7.93 15.57 -10.14
CA GLY A 97 7.56 14.16 -10.25
C GLY A 97 7.70 13.40 -8.93
N ALA A 98 8.81 13.58 -8.21
CA ALA A 98 9.03 12.97 -6.90
C ALA A 98 7.99 13.42 -5.86
N THR A 99 7.61 14.71 -5.86
CA THR A 99 6.60 15.25 -4.95
C THR A 99 5.20 14.71 -5.26
N VAL A 100 4.83 14.66 -6.54
CA VAL A 100 3.57 14.07 -6.99
C VAL A 100 3.52 12.58 -6.64
N GLY A 101 4.60 11.83 -6.91
CA GLY A 101 4.72 10.42 -6.56
C GLY A 101 4.59 10.18 -5.05
N LEU A 102 5.23 11.00 -4.21
CA LEU A 102 5.09 10.94 -2.75
C LEU A 102 3.66 11.25 -2.29
N ARG A 103 2.97 12.22 -2.90
CA ARG A 103 1.57 12.50 -2.59
C ARG A 103 0.67 11.33 -2.97
N ALA A 104 0.87 10.74 -4.16
CA ALA A 104 0.13 9.55 -4.57
C ALA A 104 0.34 8.38 -3.61
N LEU A 105 1.59 8.10 -3.21
CA LEU A 105 1.91 7.07 -2.22
C LEU A 105 1.25 7.35 -0.86
N LEU A 106 1.24 8.60 -0.42
CA LEU A 106 0.56 9.00 0.82
C LEU A 106 -0.95 8.73 0.74
N VAL A 107 -1.59 9.11 -0.37
CA VAL A 107 -3.02 8.90 -0.60
C VAL A 107 -3.35 7.40 -0.61
N VAL A 108 -2.57 6.59 -1.33
CA VAL A 108 -2.77 5.14 -1.37
C VAL A 108 -2.58 4.52 0.00
N TRP A 109 -1.54 4.92 0.75
CA TRP A 109 -1.33 4.43 2.11
C TRP A 109 -2.47 4.83 3.05
N LEU A 110 -2.90 6.08 3.06
CA LEU A 110 -4.03 6.52 3.89
C LEU A 110 -5.33 5.83 3.49
N GLY A 111 -5.50 5.49 2.20
CA GLY A 111 -6.62 4.70 1.69
C GLY A 111 -6.72 3.30 2.30
N THR A 112 -5.63 2.73 2.80
CA THR A 112 -5.65 1.43 3.49
C THR A 112 -6.43 1.49 4.80
N ILE A 113 -6.47 2.65 5.48
CA ILE A 113 -7.13 2.82 6.77
C ILE A 113 -8.65 2.60 6.67
N PRO A 114 -9.42 3.37 5.86
CA PRO A 114 -10.87 3.21 5.79
C PRO A 114 -11.26 1.84 5.24
N VAL A 115 -10.52 1.29 4.28
CA VAL A 115 -10.79 -0.02 3.69
C VAL A 115 -10.60 -1.14 4.71
N THR A 116 -9.51 -1.11 5.47
CA THR A 116 -9.26 -2.08 6.55
C THR A 116 -10.26 -1.92 7.68
N ALA A 117 -10.53 -0.69 8.11
CA ALA A 117 -11.49 -0.40 9.18
C ALA A 117 -12.90 -0.87 8.82
N LEU A 118 -13.35 -0.62 7.59
CA LEU A 118 -14.65 -1.07 7.10
C LEU A 118 -14.72 -2.61 7.02
N GLY A 119 -13.67 -3.27 6.51
CA GLY A 119 -13.59 -4.72 6.49
C GLY A 119 -13.68 -5.34 7.88
N LEU A 120 -12.89 -4.84 8.83
CA LEU A 120 -12.92 -5.30 10.22
C LEU A 120 -14.25 -4.99 10.92
N PHE A 121 -14.86 -3.84 10.62
CA PHE A 121 -16.19 -3.49 11.12
C PHE A 121 -17.25 -4.49 10.64
N LEU A 122 -17.28 -4.78 9.33
CA LEU A 122 -18.21 -5.78 8.78
C LEU A 122 -17.99 -7.17 9.40
N LEU A 123 -16.73 -7.60 9.53
CA LEU A 123 -16.42 -8.88 10.17
C LEU A 123 -16.94 -8.93 11.61
N ARG A 124 -16.73 -7.86 12.39
CA ARG A 124 -17.25 -7.73 13.75
C ARG A 124 -18.79 -7.79 13.77
N THR A 125 -19.46 -7.11 12.83
CA THR A 125 -20.94 -7.15 12.76
C THR A 125 -21.47 -8.55 12.46
N VAL A 126 -20.76 -9.34 11.63
CA VAL A 126 -21.13 -10.73 11.34
C VAL A 126 -21.02 -11.57 12.61
N PHE A 127 -19.89 -11.52 13.32
CA PHE A 127 -19.73 -12.25 14.59
C PHE A 127 -20.74 -11.82 15.66
N ALA A 128 -21.14 -10.55 15.69
CA ALA A 128 -22.13 -10.07 16.66
C ALA A 128 -23.57 -10.48 16.35
N THR A 129 -23.91 -10.65 15.07
CA THR A 129 -25.28 -10.94 14.61
C THR A 129 -25.54 -12.41 14.31
N ARG A 130 -24.48 -13.21 14.17
CA ARG A 130 -24.54 -14.64 13.84
C ARG A 130 -23.92 -15.46 14.99
N PRO A 131 -24.70 -15.82 16.03
CA PRO A 131 -24.18 -16.54 17.19
C PRO A 131 -23.62 -17.93 16.86
N GLN A 132 -23.95 -18.48 15.68
CA GLN A 132 -23.37 -19.71 15.13
C GLN A 132 -21.89 -19.58 14.73
N TYR A 133 -21.35 -18.37 14.63
CA TYR A 133 -19.93 -18.15 14.38
C TYR A 133 -19.24 -17.68 15.65
N GLU A 134 -18.42 -18.55 16.23
CA GLU A 134 -17.58 -18.18 17.36
C GLU A 134 -16.29 -17.50 16.88
N PHE A 135 -15.77 -16.59 17.70
CA PHE A 135 -14.48 -15.97 17.44
C PHE A 135 -13.35 -16.99 17.70
N THR A 136 -12.78 -17.52 16.62
CA THR A 136 -11.72 -18.52 16.67
C THR A 136 -10.33 -17.88 16.66
N ALA A 137 -9.29 -18.67 16.96
CA ALA A 137 -7.90 -18.24 16.82
C ALA A 137 -7.57 -17.77 15.39
N SER A 138 -8.16 -18.39 14.36
CA SER A 138 -7.98 -17.97 12.96
C SER A 138 -8.58 -16.59 12.67
N ALA A 139 -9.67 -16.20 13.33
CA ALA A 139 -10.20 -14.85 13.25
C ALA A 139 -9.22 -13.83 13.85
N GLY A 140 -8.58 -14.16 14.97
CA GLY A 140 -7.50 -13.35 15.55
C GLY A 140 -6.31 -13.18 14.61
N VAL A 141 -5.86 -14.26 13.97
CA VAL A 141 -4.78 -14.23 12.96
C VAL A 141 -5.18 -13.36 11.77
N PHE A 142 -6.41 -13.47 11.28
CA PHE A 142 -6.91 -12.65 10.18
C PHE A 142 -6.90 -11.15 10.53
N VAL A 143 -7.35 -10.78 11.72
CA VAL A 143 -7.30 -9.39 12.20
C VAL A 143 -5.86 -8.88 12.26
N ALA A 144 -4.91 -9.69 12.76
CA ALA A 144 -3.50 -9.31 12.78
C ALA A 144 -2.95 -9.10 11.35
N LEU A 145 -3.26 -10.01 10.42
CA LEU A 145 -2.88 -9.88 9.01
C LEU A 145 -3.51 -8.66 8.33
N ALA A 146 -4.70 -8.22 8.74
CA ALA A 146 -5.37 -7.05 8.19
C ALA A 146 -4.65 -5.74 8.51
N VAL A 147 -3.93 -5.67 9.64
CA VAL A 147 -3.19 -4.46 10.07
C VAL A 147 -1.83 -4.35 9.38
N LEU A 148 -1.23 -5.45 8.93
CA LEU A 148 0.11 -5.46 8.35
C LEU A 148 0.27 -4.58 7.09
N PRO A 149 -0.66 -4.55 6.12
CA PRO A 149 -0.56 -3.65 4.97
C PRO A 149 -0.45 -2.17 5.35
N PHE A 150 -1.16 -1.74 6.41
CA PHE A 150 -1.07 -0.36 6.90
C PHE A 150 0.32 -0.05 7.46
N VAL A 151 0.88 -0.96 8.27
CA VAL A 151 2.22 -0.80 8.86
C VAL A 151 3.31 -0.79 7.79
N LEU A 152 3.27 -1.77 6.88
CA LEU A 152 4.26 -1.87 5.80
C LEU A 152 4.14 -0.70 4.81
N GLY A 153 2.92 -0.27 4.48
CA GLY A 153 2.68 0.91 3.66
C GLY A 153 3.27 2.17 4.30
N GLY A 154 3.12 2.31 5.62
CA GLY A 154 3.71 3.42 6.37
C GLY A 154 5.24 3.40 6.31
N ILE A 155 5.86 2.26 6.62
CA ILE A 155 7.32 2.08 6.52
C ILE A 155 7.79 2.43 5.10
N GLY A 156 7.15 1.86 4.08
CA GLY A 156 7.45 2.13 2.68
C GLY A 156 7.36 3.61 2.31
N TYR A 157 6.32 4.29 2.78
CA TYR A 157 6.16 5.74 2.58
C TYR A 157 7.28 6.54 3.24
N PHE A 158 7.60 6.28 4.51
CA PHE A 158 8.64 7.03 5.24
C PHE A 158 10.03 6.79 4.66
N VAL A 159 10.37 5.53 4.31
CA VAL A 159 11.64 5.21 3.63
C VAL A 159 11.74 5.98 2.31
N SER A 160 10.68 5.96 1.51
CA SER A 160 10.65 6.64 0.20
C SER A 160 10.73 8.15 0.33
N ARG A 161 10.02 8.71 1.31
CA ARG A 161 10.10 10.14 1.66
C ARG A 161 11.52 10.52 2.06
N ASN A 162 12.19 9.70 2.86
CA ASN A 162 13.57 9.97 3.29
C ASN A 162 14.55 9.86 2.11
N LEU A 163 14.36 8.90 1.20
CA LEU A 163 15.19 8.77 0.00
C LEU A 163 15.02 9.96 -0.96
N LEU A 164 13.80 10.44 -1.14
CA LEU A 164 13.48 11.49 -2.12
C LEU A 164 13.65 12.93 -1.59
N ARG A 165 13.68 13.14 -0.27
CA ARG A 165 13.81 14.47 0.36
C ARG A 165 15.22 14.87 0.79
N LEU A 166 16.27 14.15 0.39
CA LEU A 166 17.63 14.42 0.87
C LEU A 166 18.11 15.84 0.51
N ARG A 167 17.95 16.74 1.49
CA ARG A 167 18.68 18.00 1.67
C ARG A 167 20.17 17.76 1.48
#